data_AF-A0A0G1WST5-F1
#
_entry.id   AF-A0A0G1WST5-F1
#
_cell.length_a   1.000
_cell.length_b   1.000
_cell.length_c   1.000
_cell.angle_alpha   90.00
_cell.angle_beta   90.00
_cell.angle_gamma   90.00
#
_symmetry.space_group_name_H-M   'P 1'
#
loop_
_entity.id
_entity.type
_entity.pdbx_description
1 polymer ?
#
loop_
_entity_poly.entity_id
_entity_poly.type
_entity_poly.pdbx_seq_one_letter_code
_entity_poly.pdbx_strand_id
1 'polypeptide(L)'
;MDTKARVFSVLELITPFSTVFSLLLITGIVYCFLRIERNIGETYHTDTRHSKGHGHGGKKGAAEHSENVSNKRWERILDRLDSPKESDWRLAVLEADVLLDEMVTHMGYHGDSLGERLRSVEKSDFVTLDKAWEAHAVRNKIAHEGSAFPLANREAKRVIGLYEEVFREFHYI
;
A
#
# COMPACT_ATOMS: atom_id res chain seq x y z
N MET A 1 -10.73 -15.17 -61.44
CA MET A 1 -11.51 -15.13 -60.18
C MET A 1 -10.73 -14.28 -59.19
N ASP A 2 -11.33 -13.15 -58.80
CA ASP A 2 -10.65 -12.01 -58.19
C ASP A 2 -10.07 -12.31 -56.81
N THR A 3 -8.75 -12.20 -56.68
CA THR A 3 -8.01 -12.40 -55.41
C THR A 3 -8.48 -11.42 -54.34
N LYS A 4 -8.87 -10.20 -54.73
CA LYS A 4 -9.42 -9.17 -53.82
C LYS A 4 -10.75 -9.60 -53.19
N ALA A 5 -11.63 -10.25 -53.95
CA ALA A 5 -12.91 -10.74 -53.44
C ALA A 5 -12.71 -11.85 -52.39
N ARG A 6 -11.73 -12.74 -52.61
CA ARG A 6 -11.37 -13.78 -51.64
C ARG A 6 -10.80 -13.20 -50.34
N VAL A 7 -9.93 -12.18 -50.45
CA VAL A 7 -9.36 -11.51 -49.26
C VAL A 7 -10.46 -10.80 -48.47
N PHE A 8 -11.40 -10.12 -49.14
CA PHE A 8 -12.50 -9.43 -48.48
C PHE A 8 -13.42 -10.40 -47.71
N SER A 9 -13.80 -11.53 -48.33
CA SER A 9 -14.63 -12.55 -47.65
C SER A 9 -13.92 -13.21 -46.46
N VAL A 10 -12.59 -13.40 -46.53
CA VAL A 10 -11.81 -13.94 -45.41
C VAL A 10 -11.74 -12.95 -44.25
N LEU A 11 -11.60 -11.64 -44.53
CA LEU A 11 -11.60 -10.61 -43.51
C LEU A 11 -12.94 -10.54 -42.78
N GLU A 12 -14.07 -10.51 -43.52
CA GLU A 12 -15.41 -10.49 -42.92
C GLU A 12 -15.68 -11.73 -42.06
N LEU A 13 -15.15 -12.89 -42.46
CA LEU A 13 -15.28 -14.11 -41.69
C LEU A 13 -14.53 -14.04 -40.35
N ILE A 14 -13.35 -13.42 -40.31
CA ILE A 14 -12.46 -13.42 -39.12
C ILE A 14 -12.79 -12.28 -38.14
N THR A 15 -13.30 -11.15 -38.63
CA THR A 15 -13.66 -9.98 -37.80
C THR A 15 -14.51 -10.28 -36.56
N PRO A 16 -15.64 -11.01 -36.64
CA PRO A 16 -16.46 -11.27 -35.45
C PRO A 16 -15.70 -12.09 -34.40
N PHE A 17 -14.91 -13.07 -34.82
CA PHE A 17 -14.09 -13.88 -33.90
C PHE A 17 -13.03 -13.02 -33.20
N SER A 18 -12.37 -12.13 -33.95
CA SER A 18 -11.39 -11.20 -33.36
C SER A 18 -12.04 -10.27 -32.34
N THR A 19 -13.25 -9.75 -32.61
CA THR A 19 -13.93 -8.85 -31.66
C THR A 19 -14.31 -9.56 -30.36
N VAL A 20 -14.84 -10.78 -30.45
CA VAL A 20 -15.17 -11.60 -29.26
C VAL A 20 -13.91 -11.93 -28.48
N PHE A 21 -12.83 -12.31 -29.17
CA PHE A 21 -11.54 -12.59 -28.54
C PHE A 21 -10.97 -11.36 -27.82
N SER A 22 -11.03 -10.17 -28.45
CA SER A 22 -10.61 -8.92 -27.81
C SER A 22 -11.44 -8.59 -26.58
N LEU A 23 -12.76 -8.80 -26.61
CA LEU A 23 -13.63 -8.57 -25.44
C LEU A 23 -13.30 -9.53 -24.29
N LEU A 24 -12.98 -10.79 -24.59
CA LEU A 24 -12.54 -11.75 -23.57
C LEU A 24 -11.21 -11.35 -22.94
N LEU A 25 -10.25 -10.89 -23.75
CA LEU A 25 -8.96 -10.39 -23.24
C LEU A 25 -9.15 -9.15 -22.35
N ILE A 26 -9.97 -8.17 -22.78
CA ILE A 26 -10.26 -6.96 -21.99
C ILE A 26 -10.92 -7.35 -20.66
N THR A 27 -11.90 -8.25 -20.69
CA THR A 27 -12.57 -8.75 -19.47
C THR A 27 -11.59 -9.45 -18.55
N GLY A 28 -10.68 -10.27 -19.10
CA GLY A 28 -9.62 -10.93 -18.34
C GLY A 28 -8.62 -9.94 -17.73
N ILE A 29 -8.23 -8.90 -18.46
CA ILE A 29 -7.35 -7.83 -17.98
C ILE A 29 -8.01 -7.06 -16.83
N VAL A 30 -9.26 -6.63 -17.00
CA VAL A 30 -10.04 -5.94 -15.96
C VAL A 30 -10.19 -6.84 -14.73
N TYR A 31 -10.51 -8.12 -14.93
CA TYR A 31 -10.56 -9.09 -13.84
C TYR A 31 -9.22 -9.23 -13.13
N CYS A 32 -8.10 -9.30 -13.86
CA CYS A 32 -6.76 -9.34 -13.29
C CYS A 32 -6.47 -8.08 -12.45
N PHE A 33 -6.80 -6.87 -12.94
CA PHE A 33 -6.60 -5.64 -12.17
C PHE A 33 -7.44 -5.61 -10.88
N LEU A 34 -8.73 -5.94 -10.97
CA LEU A 34 -9.62 -6.03 -9.79
C LEU A 34 -9.20 -7.14 -8.83
N ARG A 35 -8.65 -8.24 -9.35
CA ARG A 35 -8.11 -9.35 -8.55
C ARG A 35 -6.80 -8.95 -7.89
N ILE A 36 -5.95 -8.16 -8.54
CA ILE A 36 -4.70 -7.64 -7.95
C ILE A 36 -5.01 -6.74 -6.76
N GLU A 37 -5.98 -5.83 -6.86
CA GLU A 37 -6.40 -5.00 -5.72
C GLU A 37 -6.97 -5.83 -4.56
N ARG A 38 -7.71 -6.92 -4.84
CA ARG A 38 -8.19 -7.84 -3.80
C ARG A 38 -7.11 -8.75 -3.22
N ASN A 39 -6.14 -9.17 -4.02
CA ASN A 39 -5.14 -10.17 -3.62
C ASN A 39 -3.92 -9.53 -2.93
N ILE A 40 -3.65 -8.23 -3.18
CA ILE A 40 -2.67 -7.45 -2.39
C ILE A 40 -3.13 -7.29 -0.94
N GLY A 41 -4.43 -7.40 -0.64
CA GLY A 41 -4.94 -7.51 0.73
C GLY A 41 -4.72 -8.88 1.39
N GLU A 42 -4.50 -9.95 0.62
CA GLU A 42 -4.36 -11.32 1.13
C GLU A 42 -2.91 -11.84 1.14
N THR A 43 -2.00 -11.30 0.32
CA THR A 43 -0.62 -11.81 0.20
C THR A 43 0.39 -11.23 1.22
N TYR A 44 -0.04 -10.37 2.14
CA TYR A 44 0.73 -10.04 3.35
C TYR A 44 0.52 -11.04 4.49
N HIS A 45 -0.39 -12.02 4.31
CA HIS A 45 -0.73 -13.02 5.32
C HIS A 45 -0.09 -14.38 5.05
N THR A 46 1.25 -14.47 4.99
CA THR A 46 1.94 -15.77 5.08
C THR A 46 2.85 -15.92 6.29
N ASP A 47 2.76 -15.03 7.29
CA ASP A 47 3.32 -15.27 8.64
C ASP A 47 2.32 -15.06 9.79
N THR A 48 1.04 -14.81 9.48
CA THR A 48 -0.04 -14.81 10.48
C THR A 48 -0.60 -16.22 10.68
N ARG A 49 0.20 -17.09 11.28
CA ARG A 49 -0.28 -18.29 11.97
C ARG A 49 -0.43 -18.05 13.48
N HIS A 50 -0.93 -16.91 13.91
CA HIS A 50 -1.55 -16.75 15.23
C HIS A 50 -2.28 -15.41 15.28
N SER A 51 -3.53 -15.38 14.81
CA SER A 51 -4.63 -14.56 15.36
C SER A 51 -5.72 -14.43 14.29
N LYS A 52 -6.68 -15.34 14.34
CA LYS A 52 -8.00 -15.12 13.73
C LYS A 52 -8.81 -14.27 14.69
N GLY A 53 -9.42 -13.21 14.18
CA GLY A 53 -10.52 -12.50 14.85
C GLY A 53 -11.15 -11.46 13.91
N HIS A 54 -12.32 -11.80 13.38
CA HIS A 54 -13.15 -10.96 12.50
C HIS A 54 -13.66 -9.69 13.19
N GLY A 55 -14.08 -8.69 12.41
CA GLY A 55 -15.19 -7.84 12.85
C GLY A 55 -15.35 -6.48 12.17
N HIS A 56 -15.88 -6.44 10.95
CA HIS A 56 -16.67 -5.30 10.48
C HIS A 56 -17.90 -5.14 11.40
N GLY A 57 -18.02 -4.04 12.13
CA GLY A 57 -19.16 -3.79 13.01
C GLY A 57 -19.07 -2.41 13.69
N GLY A 58 -20.07 -1.58 13.45
CA GLY A 58 -20.00 -0.14 13.68
C GLY A 58 -20.03 0.35 15.15
N LYS A 59 -19.44 1.54 15.27
CA LYS A 59 -19.80 2.70 16.11
C LYS A 59 -19.80 2.55 17.64
N LYS A 60 -18.95 3.41 18.23
CA LYS A 60 -18.88 3.92 19.62
C LYS A 60 -18.09 3.04 20.60
N GLY A 61 -16.77 3.06 20.41
CA GLY A 61 -15.74 2.53 21.31
C GLY A 61 -14.32 2.57 20.70
N ALA A 62 -14.12 3.31 19.61
CA ALA A 62 -13.03 3.07 18.67
C ALA A 62 -11.66 3.63 19.10
N ALA A 63 -11.61 4.72 19.88
CA ALA A 63 -10.34 5.36 20.22
C ALA A 63 -9.45 4.46 21.10
N GLU A 64 -10.02 3.90 22.17
CA GLU A 64 -9.27 3.10 23.15
C GLU A 64 -8.84 1.72 22.60
N HIS A 65 -9.65 1.14 21.71
CA HIS A 65 -9.29 -0.13 21.05
C HIS A 65 -8.30 0.08 19.89
N SER A 66 -8.39 1.22 19.19
CA SER A 66 -7.46 1.59 18.12
C SER A 66 -6.07 1.86 18.66
N GLU A 67 -5.94 2.63 19.75
CA GLU A 67 -4.65 2.91 20.40
C GLU A 67 -3.92 1.61 20.79
N ASN A 68 -4.65 0.65 21.37
CA ASN A 68 -4.07 -0.62 21.81
C ASN A 68 -3.59 -1.50 20.63
N VAL A 69 -4.24 -1.40 19.46
CA VAL A 69 -3.84 -2.12 18.24
C VAL A 69 -2.66 -1.43 17.55
N SER A 70 -2.67 -0.10 17.46
CA SER A 70 -1.57 0.69 16.91
C SER A 70 -0.28 0.48 17.70
N ASN A 71 -0.35 0.48 19.04
CA ASN A 71 0.81 0.25 19.90
C ASN A 71 1.45 -1.14 19.69
N LYS A 72 0.65 -2.20 19.58
CA LYS A 72 1.19 -3.55 19.30
C LYS A 72 1.84 -3.65 17.91
N ARG A 73 1.29 -2.94 16.92
CA ARG A 73 1.89 -2.88 15.57
C ARG A 73 3.19 -2.08 15.59
N TRP A 74 3.23 -1.00 16.37
CA TRP A 74 4.42 -0.20 16.57
C TRP A 74 5.54 -0.99 17.25
N GLU A 75 5.24 -1.73 18.32
CA GLU A 75 6.20 -2.64 18.99
C GLU A 75 6.80 -3.65 17.99
N ARG A 76 5.96 -4.26 17.13
CA ARG A 76 6.42 -5.17 16.07
C ARG A 76 7.34 -4.50 15.04
N ILE A 77 7.14 -3.22 14.75
CA ILE A 77 8.02 -2.45 13.86
C ILE A 77 9.40 -2.27 14.52
N LEU A 78 9.42 -1.95 15.82
CA LEU A 78 10.66 -1.81 16.59
C LEU A 78 11.42 -3.14 16.70
N ASP A 79 10.72 -4.25 16.96
CA ASP A 79 11.34 -5.58 16.99
C ASP A 79 12.06 -5.94 15.68
N ARG A 80 11.47 -5.56 14.54
CA ARG A 80 12.08 -5.79 13.22
C ARG A 80 13.31 -4.91 12.98
N LEU A 81 13.37 -3.71 13.53
CA LEU A 81 14.53 -2.84 13.42
C LEU A 81 15.75 -3.38 14.17
N ASP A 82 15.54 -4.16 15.21
CA ASP A 82 16.61 -4.78 16.00
C ASP A 82 17.07 -6.13 15.42
N SER A 83 16.38 -6.64 14.40
CA SER A 83 16.84 -7.81 13.63
C SER A 83 18.17 -7.51 12.90
N PRO A 84 19.05 -8.52 12.71
CA PRO A 84 20.24 -8.37 11.87
C PRO A 84 19.94 -8.42 10.36
N LYS A 85 18.68 -8.63 9.94
CA LYS A 85 18.31 -8.84 8.54
C LYS A 85 17.79 -7.57 7.87
N GLU A 86 18.34 -7.25 6.70
CA GLU A 86 17.90 -6.09 5.90
C GLU A 86 16.44 -6.20 5.41
N SER A 87 15.94 -7.43 5.19
CA SER A 87 14.54 -7.68 4.86
C SER A 87 13.58 -7.17 5.93
N ASP A 88 13.96 -7.32 7.20
CA ASP A 88 13.11 -6.97 8.33
C ASP A 88 13.06 -5.45 8.49
N TRP A 89 14.17 -4.76 8.23
CA TRP A 89 14.23 -3.30 8.20
C TRP A 89 13.36 -2.70 7.10
N ARG A 90 13.41 -3.28 5.88
CA ARG A 90 12.52 -2.86 4.78
C ARG A 90 11.05 -3.05 5.18
N LEU A 91 10.73 -4.18 5.78
CA LEU A 91 9.38 -4.49 6.22
C LEU A 91 8.91 -3.56 7.35
N ALA A 92 9.80 -3.15 8.26
CA ALA A 92 9.53 -2.14 9.29
C ALA A 92 9.13 -0.79 8.65
N VAL A 93 9.88 -0.31 7.66
CA VAL A 93 9.57 0.95 6.96
C VAL A 93 8.26 0.86 6.19
N LEU A 94 7.99 -0.27 5.53
CA LEU A 94 6.72 -0.50 4.82
C LEU A 94 5.52 -0.53 5.78
N GLU A 95 5.63 -1.21 6.92
CA GLU A 95 4.53 -1.29 7.88
C GLU A 95 4.30 0.06 8.60
N ALA A 96 5.35 0.83 8.86
CA ALA A 96 5.22 2.18 9.41
C ALA A 96 4.48 3.12 8.43
N ASP A 97 4.76 3.04 7.14
CA ASP A 97 4.04 3.84 6.14
C ASP A 97 2.54 3.47 6.05
N VAL A 98 2.20 2.18 6.20
CA VAL A 98 0.80 1.75 6.30
C VAL A 98 0.12 2.34 7.53
N LEU A 99 0.80 2.39 8.69
CA LEU A 99 0.25 3.05 9.88
C LEU A 99 0.03 4.55 9.67
N LEU A 100 0.94 5.21 8.96
CA LEU A 100 0.78 6.62 8.59
C LEU A 100 -0.45 6.82 7.70
N ASP A 101 -0.65 5.96 6.70
CA ASP A 101 -1.82 6.01 5.81
C ASP A 101 -3.14 5.82 6.56
N GLU A 102 -3.20 4.84 7.47
CA GLU A 102 -4.35 4.61 8.33
C GLU A 102 -4.64 5.82 9.23
N MET A 103 -3.61 6.38 9.87
CA MET A 103 -3.73 7.54 10.75
C MET A 103 -4.31 8.74 9.99
N VAL A 104 -3.71 9.13 8.85
CA VAL A 104 -4.21 10.30 8.09
C VAL A 104 -5.60 10.05 7.50
N THR A 105 -5.93 8.80 7.19
CA THR A 105 -7.29 8.43 6.74
C THR A 105 -8.31 8.58 7.87
N HIS A 106 -7.97 8.15 9.08
CA HIS A 106 -8.83 8.31 10.26
C HIS A 106 -9.01 9.77 10.66
N MET A 107 -8.02 10.62 10.39
CA MET A 107 -8.12 12.08 10.56
C MET A 107 -9.05 12.74 9.53
N GLY A 108 -9.45 12.04 8.47
CA GLY A 108 -10.38 12.52 7.46
C GLY A 108 -9.73 13.16 6.24
N TYR A 109 -8.41 13.01 6.04
CA TYR A 109 -7.77 13.47 4.81
C TYR A 109 -8.13 12.55 3.63
N HIS A 110 -8.44 13.16 2.49
CA HIS A 110 -8.91 12.46 1.28
C HIS A 110 -7.85 12.48 0.18
N GLY A 111 -7.80 11.41 -0.61
CA GLY A 111 -6.87 11.22 -1.72
C GLY A 111 -6.76 9.74 -2.07
N ASP A 112 -6.38 9.43 -3.31
CA ASP A 112 -6.27 8.05 -3.80
C ASP A 112 -4.97 7.37 -3.30
N SER A 113 -4.01 8.17 -2.84
CA SER A 113 -2.75 7.72 -2.26
C SER A 113 -2.37 8.49 -1.00
N LEU A 114 -1.47 7.93 -0.20
CA LEU A 114 -0.88 8.63 0.94
C LEU A 114 -0.26 9.97 0.54
N GLY A 115 0.48 10.02 -0.57
CA GLY A 115 1.08 11.25 -1.07
C GLY A 115 0.05 12.33 -1.42
N GLU A 116 -1.09 11.95 -1.98
CA GLU A 116 -2.20 12.90 -2.23
C GLU A 116 -2.83 13.40 -0.94
N ARG A 117 -3.06 12.49 0.02
CA ARG A 117 -3.57 12.85 1.35
C ARG A 117 -2.63 13.82 2.05
N LEU A 118 -1.33 13.54 2.12
CA LEU A 118 -0.32 14.43 2.72
C LEU A 118 -0.21 15.78 2.00
N ARG A 119 -0.48 15.84 0.69
CA ARG A 119 -0.48 17.11 -0.07
C ARG A 119 -1.68 17.98 0.31
N SER A 120 -2.81 17.38 0.69
CA SER A 120 -4.02 18.09 1.10
C SER A 120 -3.94 18.68 2.51
N VAL A 121 -2.93 18.29 3.31
CA VAL A 121 -2.76 18.72 4.69
C VAL A 121 -2.24 20.16 4.74
N GLU A 122 -2.93 21.02 5.48
CA GLU A 122 -2.44 22.36 5.81
C GLU A 122 -1.30 22.28 6.83
N LYS A 123 -0.19 22.97 6.57
CA LYS A 123 1.01 22.92 7.43
C LYS A 123 0.75 23.36 8.88
N SER A 124 -0.30 24.15 9.13
CA SER A 124 -0.69 24.57 10.48
C SER A 124 -1.23 23.43 11.34
N ASP A 125 -1.75 22.38 10.71
CA ASP A 125 -2.55 21.33 11.37
C ASP A 125 -1.75 20.04 11.57
N PHE A 126 -0.52 19.98 11.04
CA PHE A 126 0.37 18.82 11.08
C PHE A 126 1.83 19.32 11.08
N VAL A 127 2.36 19.56 12.27
CA VAL A 127 3.68 20.16 12.50
C VAL A 127 4.80 19.27 11.93
N THR A 128 4.64 17.95 12.03
CA THR A 128 5.61 16.97 11.52
C THR A 128 5.34 16.53 10.06
N LEU A 129 4.55 17.29 9.29
CA LEU A 129 4.22 16.95 7.90
C LEU A 129 5.45 16.73 7.01
N ASP A 130 6.49 17.56 7.17
CA ASP A 130 7.73 17.42 6.38
C ASP A 130 8.46 16.10 6.72
N LYS A 131 8.35 15.60 7.97
CA LYS A 131 8.91 14.29 8.38
C LYS A 131 8.12 13.13 7.78
N ALA A 132 6.79 13.25 7.75
CA ALA A 132 5.91 12.27 7.08
C ALA A 132 6.25 12.16 5.59
N TRP A 133 6.45 13.29 4.91
CA TRP A 133 6.89 13.32 3.50
C TRP A 133 8.25 12.67 3.28
N GLU A 134 9.23 12.97 4.14
CA GLU A 134 10.56 12.38 4.02
C GLU A 134 10.54 10.86 4.22
N ALA A 135 9.84 10.39 5.25
CA ALA A 135 9.71 8.97 5.55
C ALA A 135 8.98 8.22 4.43
N HIS A 136 7.89 8.80 3.90
CA HIS A 136 7.16 8.26 2.75
C HIS A 136 8.02 8.21 1.48
N ALA A 137 8.88 9.21 1.25
CA ALA A 137 9.79 9.21 0.11
C ALA A 137 10.80 8.05 0.18
N VAL A 138 11.32 7.72 1.36
CA VAL A 138 12.19 6.54 1.53
C VAL A 138 11.41 5.25 1.28
N ARG A 139 10.18 5.14 1.79
CA ARG A 139 9.30 4.00 1.48
C ARG A 139 9.10 3.84 -0.03
N ASN A 140 8.86 4.93 -0.75
CA ASN A 140 8.66 4.89 -2.21
C ASN A 140 9.91 4.41 -2.95
N LYS A 141 11.11 4.80 -2.50
CA LYS A 141 12.36 4.26 -3.05
C LYS A 141 12.46 2.75 -2.83
N ILE A 142 12.15 2.27 -1.62
CA ILE A 142 12.14 0.81 -1.33
C ILE A 142 11.15 0.09 -2.24
N ALA A 143 9.97 0.65 -2.50
CA ALA A 143 8.97 0.03 -3.37
C ALA A 143 9.40 0.00 -4.85
N HIS A 144 10.02 1.07 -5.36
CA HIS A 144 10.44 1.16 -6.76
C HIS A 144 11.71 0.38 -7.06
N GLU A 145 12.70 0.40 -6.17
CA GLU A 145 14.01 -0.21 -6.38
C GLU A 145 14.12 -1.59 -5.72
N GLY A 146 13.22 -1.94 -4.79
CA GLY A 146 13.15 -3.24 -4.14
C GLY A 146 14.44 -3.60 -3.39
N SER A 147 14.99 -4.77 -3.71
CA SER A 147 16.25 -5.25 -3.14
C SER A 147 17.48 -4.48 -3.64
N ALA A 148 17.37 -3.68 -4.70
CA ALA A 148 18.47 -2.87 -5.21
C ALA A 148 18.70 -1.61 -4.37
N PHE A 149 17.68 -1.13 -3.64
CA PHE A 149 17.83 0.00 -2.74
C PHE A 149 18.69 -0.40 -1.53
N PRO A 150 19.86 0.23 -1.32
CA PRO A 150 20.71 -0.08 -0.18
C PRO A 150 20.11 0.53 1.09
N LEU A 151 19.52 -0.30 1.95
CA LEU A 151 18.95 0.16 3.22
C LEU A 151 19.82 -0.30 4.40
N ALA A 152 20.69 0.58 4.88
CA ALA A 152 21.45 0.30 6.10
C ALA A 152 20.55 0.37 7.36
N ASN A 153 20.84 -0.44 8.38
CA ASN A 153 20.10 -0.42 9.66
C ASN A 153 20.00 0.99 10.25
N ARG A 154 21.10 1.77 10.20
CA ARG A 154 21.13 3.15 10.70
C ARG A 154 20.12 4.05 9.96
N GLU A 155 19.99 3.88 8.65
CA GLU A 155 19.04 4.65 7.86
C GLU A 155 17.60 4.20 8.15
N ALA A 156 17.37 2.89 8.28
CA ALA A 156 16.06 2.38 8.71
C ALA A 156 15.64 2.94 10.07
N LYS A 157 16.55 2.94 11.07
CA LYS A 157 16.28 3.51 12.40
C LYS A 157 15.98 5.01 12.33
N ARG A 158 16.72 5.76 11.51
CA ARG A 158 16.47 7.19 11.29
C ARG A 158 15.07 7.43 10.70
N VAL A 159 14.70 6.67 9.67
CA VAL A 159 13.40 6.78 8.98
C VAL A 159 12.25 6.38 9.90
N ILE A 160 12.41 5.31 10.69
CA ILE A 160 11.40 4.95 11.70
C ILE A 160 11.29 6.02 12.78
N GLY A 161 12.38 6.69 13.17
CA GLY A 161 12.32 7.84 14.08
C GLY A 161 11.44 8.98 13.52
N LEU A 162 11.47 9.22 12.21
CA LEU A 162 10.58 10.21 11.59
C LEU A 162 9.11 9.80 11.73
N TYR A 163 8.77 8.53 11.48
CA TYR A 163 7.42 8.01 11.72
C TYR A 163 7.01 8.12 13.20
N GLU A 164 7.93 7.82 14.11
CA GLU A 164 7.68 7.91 15.56
C GLU A 164 7.27 9.33 15.97
N GLU A 165 8.02 10.34 15.52
CA GLU A 165 7.71 11.74 15.81
C GLU A 165 6.34 12.14 15.26
N VAL A 166 5.98 11.64 14.08
CA VAL A 166 4.67 11.85 13.47
C VAL A 166 3.55 11.19 14.28
N PHE A 167 3.71 9.94 14.68
CA PHE A 167 2.70 9.22 15.45
C PHE A 167 2.50 9.79 16.85
N ARG A 168 3.58 10.28 17.48
CA ARG A 168 3.52 10.94 18.79
C ARG A 168 2.76 12.27 18.74
N GLU A 169 2.86 13.03 17.64
CA GLU A 169 2.10 14.26 17.47
C GLU A 169 0.58 14.03 17.59
N PHE A 170 0.09 12.91 17.04
CA PHE A 170 -1.34 12.59 17.03
C PHE A 170 -1.78 11.58 18.08
N HIS A 171 -0.93 11.29 19.08
CA HIS A 171 -1.18 10.27 20.10
C HIS A 171 -1.58 8.91 19.51
N TYR A 172 -1.02 8.59 18.33
CA TYR A 172 -1.27 7.31 17.66
C TYR A 172 -0.45 6.17 18.28
N ILE A 173 0.62 6.54 19.00
CA ILE A 173 1.48 5.70 19.86
C ILE A 173 1.81 6.42 21.17
#